data_AF-A0A358L7F9-F1
#
_entry.id   AF-A0A358L7F9-F1
#
_cell.length_a   1.000
_cell.length_b   1.000
_cell.length_c   1.000
_cell.angle_alpha   90.00
_cell.angle_beta   90.00
_cell.angle_gamma   90.00
#
_symmetry.space_group_name_H-M   'P 1'
#
loop_
_entity.id
_entity.type
_entity.pdbx_description
1 polymer ?
#
loop_
_entity_poly.entity_id
_entity_poly.type
_entity_poly.pdbx_seq_one_letter_code
_entity_poly.pdbx_strand_id
1 'polypeptide(L)'
;MLLAVLDRAALMLICLFFMTRTRHFRQLLQKDEHSRQELMAVTAIFSLFALFGTWSGIDVDGSLVNVRTIAIMAGGILFGPWVGIVTGVVAGLHRFLIDIHGVTSVPCLITSIIAGIAAGWINLKVAKTRRWSIGIIGGMLCETLTMILILAWAKPYELGLSIVEEIAVPMILGAVSIGLIVLLIQSVEGEKEAIAARQAKLALDIANKTLPLFRRVNSRSLRKVCEIIRDDISADAVAITNKNQILAYVGVGEQNYREGDDGISPTTARAIANGEIIIRNNDEAHRTPEIHSMIVIPLRELGEVTGTLKIYYRHAHRITWSLREMAIGLSQIISTQLEVSRAEQLREMANRAELRALQSKINPHFLFNALNAISSSIRLNPDTARQLIGNLSRYLRYNLELNDDEIIDIKKELYQIKDYIAIEQARFGDKLTVIYEIDEDIRCSLPSLLIQPLVENAIVHGVHPCRGKGVVTISVQDAGERIRIAVRDT
;
A
#
# COMPACT_ATOMS: atom_id res chain seq x y z
N MET A 1 -8.00 24.52 55.00
CA MET A 1 -8.93 24.10 53.93
C MET A 1 -8.29 23.86 52.57
N LEU A 2 -7.46 24.75 52.03
CA LEU A 2 -6.86 24.58 50.69
C LEU A 2 -6.16 23.21 50.47
N LEU A 3 -5.27 22.81 51.37
CA LEU A 3 -4.56 21.52 51.29
C LEU A 3 -5.53 20.33 51.26
N ALA A 4 -6.57 20.36 52.09
CA ALA A 4 -7.53 19.26 52.17
C ALA A 4 -8.39 19.13 50.90
N VAL A 5 -8.78 20.24 50.26
CA VAL A 5 -9.46 20.22 48.95
C VAL A 5 -8.52 19.68 47.87
N LEU A 6 -7.25 20.09 47.87
CA LEU A 6 -6.24 19.59 46.94
C LEU A 6 -5.98 18.09 47.14
N ASP A 7 -5.93 17.60 48.38
CA ASP A 7 -5.77 16.17 48.68
C ASP A 7 -6.92 15.35 48.08
N ARG A 8 -8.18 15.82 48.19
CA ARG A 8 -9.33 15.13 47.58
C ARG A 8 -9.28 15.16 46.05
N ALA A 9 -8.90 16.29 45.47
CA ALA A 9 -8.72 16.39 44.02
C ALA A 9 -7.58 15.49 43.52
N ALA A 10 -6.49 15.39 44.27
CA ALA A 10 -5.35 14.52 43.99
C ALA A 10 -5.74 13.03 44.06
N LEU A 11 -6.51 12.62 45.07
CA LEU A 11 -7.05 11.25 45.15
C LEU A 11 -7.88 10.91 43.92
N MET A 12 -8.74 11.82 43.46
CA MET A 12 -9.54 11.60 42.26
C MET A 12 -8.68 11.48 41.00
N LEU A 13 -7.66 12.33 40.86
CA LEU A 13 -6.67 12.26 39.78
C LEU A 13 -5.91 10.92 39.78
N ILE A 14 -5.49 10.44 40.95
CA ILE A 14 -4.78 9.15 41.10
C ILE A 14 -5.69 8.00 40.69
N CYS A 15 -6.93 7.95 41.17
CA CYS A 15 -7.88 6.90 40.79
C CYS A 15 -8.12 6.89 39.28
N LEU A 16 -8.31 8.07 38.67
CA LEU A 16 -8.50 8.18 37.23
C LEU A 16 -7.24 7.76 36.46
N PHE A 17 -6.04 8.11 36.94
CA PHE A 17 -4.78 7.67 36.35
C PHE A 17 -4.62 6.14 36.35
N PHE A 18 -4.95 5.46 37.44
CA PHE A 18 -4.93 4.00 37.46
C PHE A 18 -5.99 3.40 36.52
N MET A 19 -7.17 4.02 36.44
CA MET A 19 -8.19 3.60 35.48
C MET A 19 -7.73 3.74 34.03
N THR A 20 -7.06 4.83 33.65
CA THR A 20 -6.51 5.01 32.28
C THR A 20 -5.45 3.98 31.92
N ARG A 21 -4.79 3.37 32.90
CA ARG A 21 -3.86 2.26 32.68
C ARG A 21 -4.55 0.94 32.38
N THR A 22 -5.80 0.73 32.80
CA THR A 22 -6.55 -0.50 32.51
C THR A 22 -6.89 -0.64 31.02
N ARG A 23 -6.83 -1.87 30.50
CA ARG A 23 -7.05 -2.16 29.07
C ARG A 23 -8.46 -1.75 28.61
N HIS A 24 -9.48 -2.05 29.40
CA HIS A 24 -10.87 -1.77 29.05
C HIS A 24 -11.18 -0.28 28.98
N PHE A 25 -10.75 0.51 29.98
CA PHE A 25 -10.97 1.95 29.96
C PHE A 25 -10.16 2.64 28.85
N ARG A 26 -8.93 2.17 28.60
CA ARG A 26 -8.12 2.66 27.49
C ARG A 26 -8.78 2.41 26.12
N GLN A 27 -9.33 1.22 25.91
CA GLN A 27 -10.06 0.92 24.67
C GLN A 27 -11.27 1.83 24.47
N LEU A 28 -11.96 2.16 25.56
CA LEU A 28 -13.11 3.06 25.53
C LEU A 28 -12.70 4.51 25.21
N LEU A 29 -11.55 4.97 25.71
CA LEU A 29 -10.99 6.29 25.36
C LEU A 29 -10.54 6.40 23.90
N GLN A 30 -10.19 5.29 23.27
CA GLN A 30 -9.59 5.25 21.93
C GLN A 30 -10.60 5.22 20.77
N LYS A 31 -11.90 5.21 21.08
CA LYS A 31 -12.96 5.23 20.07
C LYS A 31 -13.44 6.65 19.83
N ASP A 32 -13.58 7.02 18.56
CA ASP A 32 -14.20 8.28 18.16
C ASP A 32 -15.72 8.25 18.33
N GLU A 33 -16.32 7.06 18.24
CA GLU A 33 -17.75 6.82 18.46
C GLU A 33 -17.98 5.75 19.53
N HIS A 34 -18.75 6.11 20.56
CA HIS A 34 -19.10 5.21 21.66
C HIS A 34 -20.46 4.58 21.43
N SER A 35 -20.56 3.26 21.65
CA SER A 35 -21.85 2.58 21.72
C SER A 35 -22.68 3.14 22.89
N ARG A 36 -24.01 3.03 22.81
CA ARG A 36 -24.91 3.42 23.91
C ARG A 36 -24.52 2.75 25.24
N GLN A 37 -24.09 1.49 25.20
CA GLN A 37 -23.65 0.77 26.40
C GLN A 37 -22.34 1.33 26.98
N GLU A 38 -21.40 1.73 26.13
CA GLU A 38 -20.12 2.32 26.53
C GLU A 38 -20.34 3.71 27.12
N LEU A 39 -21.21 4.51 26.51
CA LEU A 39 -21.59 5.81 27.02
C LEU A 39 -22.27 5.70 28.39
N MET A 40 -23.15 4.71 28.58
CA MET A 40 -23.76 4.43 29.89
C MET A 40 -22.70 4.03 30.94
N ALA A 41 -21.74 3.17 30.57
CA ALA A 41 -20.66 2.77 31.48
C ALA A 41 -19.79 3.96 31.91
N VAL A 42 -19.42 4.85 30.97
CA VAL A 42 -18.69 6.08 31.28
C VAL A 42 -19.49 7.00 32.19
N THR A 43 -20.77 7.22 31.87
CA THR A 43 -21.65 8.04 32.71
C THR A 43 -21.72 7.48 34.13
N ALA A 44 -21.82 6.16 34.29
CA ALA A 44 -21.83 5.53 35.60
C ALA A 44 -20.50 5.74 36.35
N ILE A 45 -19.35 5.61 35.67
CA ILE A 45 -18.02 5.84 36.25
C ILE A 45 -17.87 7.29 36.73
N PHE A 46 -18.20 8.28 35.88
CA PHE A 46 -18.08 9.69 36.25
C PHE A 46 -19.11 10.13 37.29
N SER A 47 -20.30 9.53 37.29
CA SER A 47 -21.27 9.70 38.37
C SER A 47 -20.71 9.16 39.68
N LEU A 48 -20.13 7.96 39.69
CA LEU A 48 -19.49 7.41 40.90
C LEU A 48 -18.36 8.32 41.41
N PHE A 49 -17.54 8.88 40.53
CA PHE A 49 -16.52 9.85 40.93
C PHE A 49 -17.10 11.16 41.49
N ALA A 50 -18.18 11.67 40.91
CA ALA A 50 -18.85 12.87 41.42
C ALA A 50 -19.51 12.62 42.79
N LEU A 51 -20.09 11.43 42.99
CA LEU A 51 -20.63 10.98 44.28
C LEU A 51 -19.51 10.82 45.31
N PHE A 52 -18.40 10.18 44.93
CA PHE A 52 -17.20 10.04 45.76
C PHE A 52 -16.66 11.42 46.18
N GLY A 53 -16.59 12.39 45.26
CA GLY A 53 -16.18 13.75 45.55
C GLY A 53 -17.10 14.49 46.53
N THR A 54 -18.35 14.04 46.67
CA THR A 54 -19.30 14.50 47.69
C THR A 54 -19.05 13.80 49.02
N TRP A 55 -18.93 12.47 49.04
CA TRP A 55 -18.65 11.71 50.28
C TRP A 55 -17.29 12.00 50.90
N SER A 56 -16.29 12.32 50.08
CA SER A 56 -14.98 12.75 50.57
C SER A 56 -14.96 14.21 51.03
N GLY A 57 -16.12 14.88 51.03
CA GLY A 57 -16.26 16.28 51.38
C GLY A 57 -15.89 16.57 52.84
N ILE A 58 -15.63 17.85 53.11
CA ILE A 58 -15.21 18.36 54.42
C ILE A 58 -16.35 19.20 54.97
N ASP A 59 -16.74 18.95 56.21
CA ASP A 59 -17.72 19.78 56.89
C ASP A 59 -17.07 21.09 57.35
N VAL A 60 -17.66 22.21 56.94
CA VAL A 60 -17.27 23.57 57.30
C VAL A 60 -18.56 24.33 57.65
N ASP A 61 -18.70 24.76 58.91
CA ASP A 61 -19.87 25.46 59.43
C ASP A 61 -21.22 24.77 59.11
N GLY A 62 -21.26 23.42 59.16
CA GLY A 62 -22.46 22.64 58.86
C GLY A 62 -22.77 22.53 57.36
N SER A 63 -21.80 22.86 56.51
CA SER A 63 -21.87 22.74 55.06
C SER A 63 -20.76 21.84 54.51
N LEU A 64 -21.14 20.92 53.63
CA LEU A 64 -20.22 19.96 53.01
C LEU A 64 -19.49 20.55 51.77
N VAL A 65 -18.23 20.92 51.95
CA VAL A 65 -17.28 21.35 50.90
C VAL A 65 -16.85 20.14 50.09
N ASN A 66 -17.00 20.19 48.77
CA ASN A 66 -16.80 19.02 47.91
C ASN A 66 -16.09 19.37 46.60
N VAL A 67 -15.60 18.35 45.89
CA VAL A 67 -14.84 18.48 44.63
C VAL A 67 -15.57 17.88 43.42
N ARG A 68 -16.90 17.71 43.51
CA ARG A 68 -17.72 16.97 42.53
C ARG A 68 -17.76 17.63 41.14
N THR A 69 -17.68 18.96 41.08
CA THR A 69 -17.67 19.73 39.83
C THR A 69 -16.55 19.26 38.91
N ILE A 70 -15.42 18.81 39.49
CA ILE A 70 -14.28 18.32 38.73
C ILE A 70 -14.67 17.09 37.88
N ALA A 71 -15.39 16.12 38.47
CA ALA A 71 -15.84 14.93 37.77
C ALA A 71 -16.93 15.24 36.72
N ILE A 72 -17.89 16.10 37.06
CA ILE A 72 -18.98 16.51 36.14
C ILE A 72 -18.40 17.21 34.90
N MET A 73 -17.53 18.20 35.13
CA MET A 73 -16.91 18.99 34.07
C MET A 73 -15.97 18.14 33.21
N ALA A 74 -15.08 17.35 33.82
CA ALA A 74 -14.17 16.50 33.09
C ALA A 74 -14.93 15.46 32.24
N GLY A 75 -15.93 14.80 32.81
CA GLY A 75 -16.76 13.81 32.11
C GLY A 75 -17.49 14.42 30.92
N GLY A 76 -18.12 15.59 31.09
CA GLY A 76 -18.82 16.27 30.01
C GLY A 76 -17.91 16.81 28.91
N ILE A 77 -16.74 17.37 29.27
CA ILE A 77 -15.76 17.91 28.30
C ILE A 77 -15.18 16.78 27.43
N LEU A 78 -14.94 15.61 28.01
CA LEU A 78 -14.29 14.49 27.33
C LEU A 78 -15.28 13.67 26.51
N PHE A 79 -16.40 13.27 27.12
CA PHE A 79 -17.32 12.27 26.56
C PHE A 79 -18.66 12.86 26.09
N GLY A 80 -18.81 14.19 26.15
CA GLY A 80 -19.92 14.88 25.54
C GLY A 80 -21.07 15.25 26.48
N PRO A 81 -22.10 15.93 25.94
CA PRO A 81 -23.16 16.55 26.73
C PRO A 81 -23.99 15.55 27.52
N TRP A 82 -24.21 14.34 27.00
CA TRP A 82 -24.96 13.31 27.71
C TRP A 82 -24.28 12.92 29.03
N VAL A 83 -22.97 12.65 28.99
CA VAL A 83 -22.21 12.29 30.20
C VAL A 83 -22.22 13.44 31.20
N GLY A 84 -21.96 14.67 30.74
CA GLY A 84 -21.92 15.86 31.60
C GLY A 84 -23.26 16.15 32.28
N ILE A 85 -24.35 16.21 31.51
CA ILE A 85 -25.69 16.56 32.02
C ILE A 85 -26.19 15.49 32.99
N VAL A 86 -26.11 14.20 32.62
CA VAL A 86 -26.59 13.11 33.49
C VAL A 86 -25.79 13.06 34.79
N THR A 87 -24.45 13.16 34.70
CA THR A 87 -23.58 13.19 35.88
C THR A 87 -23.89 14.39 36.78
N GLY A 88 -24.12 15.58 36.19
CA GLY A 88 -24.49 16.80 36.91
C GLY A 88 -25.82 16.69 37.65
N VAL A 89 -26.84 16.11 37.01
CA VAL A 89 -28.15 15.86 37.62
C VAL A 89 -28.04 14.85 38.76
N VAL A 90 -27.39 13.70 38.53
CA VAL A 90 -27.24 12.64 39.54
C VAL A 90 -26.46 13.14 40.76
N ALA A 91 -25.31 13.78 40.54
CA ALA A 91 -24.49 14.29 41.63
C ALA A 91 -25.13 15.48 42.36
N GLY A 92 -25.83 16.35 41.63
CA GLY A 92 -26.58 17.46 42.20
C GLY A 92 -27.71 16.97 43.10
N LEU A 93 -28.54 16.05 42.62
CA LEU A 93 -29.65 15.46 43.38
C LEU A 93 -29.14 14.71 44.60
N HIS A 94 -28.07 13.92 44.45
CA HIS A 94 -27.48 13.22 45.59
C HIS A 94 -26.99 14.18 46.68
N ARG A 95 -26.31 15.28 46.33
CA ARG A 95 -25.88 16.29 47.32
C ARG A 95 -27.06 16.97 48.01
N PHE A 96 -28.15 17.22 47.27
CA PHE A 96 -29.37 17.79 47.85
C PHE A 96 -30.03 16.83 48.83
N LEU A 97 -30.10 15.53 48.50
CA LEU A 97 -30.73 14.51 49.35
C LEU A 97 -29.95 14.20 50.63
N ILE A 98 -28.62 14.33 50.61
CA ILE A 98 -27.79 14.13 51.82
C ILE A 98 -28.12 15.14 52.92
N ASP A 99 -28.50 16.36 52.54
CA ASP A 99 -28.59 17.49 53.45
C ASP A 99 -29.65 18.47 52.94
N ILE A 100 -30.91 18.05 52.99
CA ILE A 100 -32.06 18.75 52.37
C ILE A 100 -32.24 20.18 52.92
N HIS A 101 -31.86 20.40 54.17
CA HIS A 101 -31.98 21.69 54.86
C HIS A 101 -30.67 22.49 54.88
N GLY A 102 -29.60 21.96 54.28
CA GLY A 102 -28.31 22.61 54.21
C GLY A 102 -28.33 23.88 53.37
N VAL A 103 -27.62 24.89 53.86
CA VAL A 103 -27.52 26.21 53.23
C VAL A 103 -26.91 26.12 51.83
N THR A 104 -26.05 25.15 51.59
CA THR A 104 -25.34 24.99 50.31
C THR A 104 -26.01 24.00 49.35
N SER A 105 -27.03 23.25 49.78
CA SER A 105 -27.61 22.13 49.03
C SER A 105 -28.31 22.54 47.73
N VAL A 106 -29.11 23.60 47.75
CA VAL A 106 -29.80 24.12 46.56
C VAL A 106 -28.84 24.84 45.60
N PRO A 107 -27.97 25.76 46.05
CA PRO A 107 -26.89 26.31 45.21
C PRO A 107 -26.09 25.22 44.50
N CYS A 108 -25.70 24.19 45.26
CA CYS A 108 -24.95 23.05 44.77
C CYS A 108 -25.70 22.23 43.71
N LEU A 109 -27.01 22.04 43.84
CA LEU A 109 -27.82 21.33 42.84
C LEU A 109 -27.83 22.09 41.51
N ILE A 110 -28.13 23.40 41.58
CA ILE A 110 -28.21 24.28 40.41
C ILE A 110 -26.88 24.30 39.67
N THR A 111 -25.77 24.53 40.38
CA THR A 111 -24.46 24.63 39.74
C THR A 111 -23.95 23.31 39.18
N SER A 112 -24.34 22.17 39.75
CA SER A 112 -23.97 20.85 39.18
C SER A 112 -24.61 20.60 37.83
N ILE A 113 -25.88 20.98 37.67
CA ILE A 113 -26.60 20.84 36.40
C ILE A 113 -26.00 21.81 35.37
N ILE A 114 -25.74 23.06 35.76
CA ILE A 114 -25.11 24.07 34.89
C ILE A 114 -23.71 23.62 34.46
N ALA A 115 -22.91 23.07 35.37
CA ALA A 115 -21.59 22.54 35.06
C ALA A 115 -21.67 21.41 34.01
N GLY A 116 -22.65 20.50 34.13
CA GLY A 116 -22.89 19.45 33.14
C GLY A 116 -23.22 19.98 31.75
N ILE A 117 -24.07 21.01 31.68
CA ILE A 117 -24.45 21.68 30.42
C ILE A 117 -23.24 22.45 29.83
N ALA A 118 -22.52 23.21 30.66
CA ALA A 118 -21.35 23.97 30.26
C ALA A 118 -20.25 23.05 29.72
N ALA A 119 -19.99 21.93 30.39
CA ALA A 119 -19.05 20.91 29.94
C ALA A 119 -19.44 20.31 28.58
N GLY A 120 -20.72 20.02 28.38
CA GLY A 120 -21.26 19.57 27.10
C GLY A 120 -21.09 20.60 25.98
N TRP A 121 -21.33 21.88 26.29
CA TRP A 121 -21.11 22.97 25.34
C TRP A 121 -19.63 23.11 24.95
N ILE A 122 -18.71 22.98 25.91
CA ILE A 122 -17.27 22.96 25.66
C ILE A 122 -16.91 21.79 24.73
N ASN A 123 -17.44 20.59 24.97
CA ASN A 123 -17.17 19.44 24.12
C ASN A 123 -17.59 19.68 22.65
N LEU A 124 -18.76 20.29 22.44
CA LEU A 124 -19.31 20.53 21.10
C LEU A 124 -18.65 21.69 20.34
N LYS A 125 -18.29 22.78 21.01
CA LYS A 125 -17.81 24.02 20.34
C LYS A 125 -16.31 24.27 20.42
N VAL A 126 -15.59 23.60 21.32
CA VAL A 126 -14.16 23.85 21.56
C VAL A 126 -13.29 22.75 20.96
N ALA A 127 -12.28 23.17 20.19
CA ALA A 127 -11.26 22.27 19.63
C ALA A 127 -10.54 21.48 20.75
N LYS A 128 -10.31 20.17 20.53
CA LYS A 128 -9.73 19.26 21.53
C LYS A 128 -8.50 19.85 22.24
N THR A 129 -7.57 20.47 21.50
CA THR A 129 -6.33 21.07 22.03
C THR A 129 -6.53 22.20 23.05
N ARG A 130 -7.68 22.89 23.03
CA ARG A 130 -8.01 24.00 23.94
C ARG A 130 -9.01 23.61 25.04
N ARG A 131 -9.52 22.38 25.02
CA ARG A 131 -10.54 21.93 26.00
C ARG A 131 -10.04 21.98 27.44
N TRP A 132 -8.76 21.72 27.68
CA TRP A 132 -8.21 21.75 29.04
C TRP A 132 -8.21 23.17 29.64
N SER A 133 -7.78 24.18 28.87
CA SER A 133 -7.69 25.56 29.37
C SER A 133 -9.07 26.19 29.51
N ILE A 134 -9.95 25.99 28.54
CA ILE A 134 -11.34 26.45 28.62
C ILE A 134 -12.12 25.68 29.70
N GLY A 135 -11.79 24.40 29.92
CA GLY A 135 -12.35 23.60 31.00
C GLY A 135 -12.03 24.13 32.39
N ILE A 136 -10.79 24.58 32.62
CA ILE A 136 -10.39 25.25 33.88
C ILE A 136 -11.22 26.52 34.09
N ILE A 137 -11.29 27.38 33.07
CA ILE A 137 -12.05 28.64 33.15
C ILE A 137 -13.53 28.36 33.41
N GLY A 138 -14.13 27.40 32.70
CA GLY A 138 -15.52 26.99 32.90
C GLY A 138 -15.78 26.45 34.30
N GLY A 139 -14.85 25.66 34.84
CA GLY A 139 -14.91 25.18 36.22
C GLY A 139 -14.85 26.31 37.24
N MET A 140 -13.90 27.23 37.10
CA MET A 140 -13.77 28.41 37.95
C MET A 140 -15.05 29.27 37.95
N LEU A 141 -15.67 29.45 36.79
CA LEU A 141 -16.95 30.17 36.67
C LEU A 141 -18.10 29.43 37.37
N CYS A 142 -18.16 28.09 37.27
CA CYS A 142 -19.18 27.30 37.97
C CYS A 142 -19.02 27.37 39.50
N GLU A 143 -17.79 27.33 40.00
CA GLU A 143 -17.53 27.48 41.43
C GLU A 143 -17.82 28.90 41.92
N THR A 144 -17.45 29.91 41.13
CA THR A 144 -17.79 31.31 41.43
C THR A 144 -19.31 31.51 41.50
N LEU A 145 -20.06 30.93 40.56
CA LEU A 145 -21.52 30.91 40.59
C LEU A 145 -22.06 30.23 41.85
N THR A 146 -21.41 29.15 42.29
CA THR A 146 -21.80 28.46 43.54
C THR A 146 -21.65 29.40 44.73
N MET A 147 -20.53 30.13 44.86
CA MET A 147 -20.33 31.10 45.94
C MET A 147 -21.38 32.22 45.93
N ILE A 148 -21.68 32.77 44.75
CA ILE A 148 -22.71 33.81 44.59
C ILE A 148 -24.08 33.28 45.04
N LEU A 149 -24.44 32.07 44.63
CA LEU A 149 -25.71 31.45 45.01
C LEU A 149 -25.78 31.14 46.52
N ILE A 150 -24.67 30.76 47.16
CA ILE A 150 -24.62 30.56 48.62
C ILE A 150 -24.91 31.86 49.34
N LEU A 151 -24.27 32.98 48.97
CA LEU A 151 -24.52 34.29 49.57
C LEU A 151 -25.97 34.76 49.38
N ALA A 152 -26.56 34.48 48.22
CA ALA A 152 -27.94 34.86 47.92
C ALA A 152 -28.99 34.01 48.67
N TRP A 153 -28.66 32.76 49.01
CA TRP A 153 -29.60 31.80 49.59
C TRP A 153 -29.49 31.67 51.11
N ALA A 154 -28.32 31.95 51.68
CA ALA A 154 -28.05 31.78 53.10
C ALA A 154 -28.89 32.70 53.99
N LYS A 155 -29.55 32.09 54.98
CA LYS A 155 -30.27 32.80 56.06
C LYS A 155 -29.82 32.21 57.40
N PRO A 156 -29.16 32.99 58.28
CA PRO A 156 -28.75 34.39 58.13
C PRO A 156 -27.60 34.60 57.13
N TYR A 157 -27.47 35.82 56.59
CA TYR A 157 -26.42 36.17 55.61
C TYR A 157 -25.00 35.95 56.15
N GLU A 158 -24.79 36.24 57.44
CA GLU A 158 -23.49 36.06 58.12
C GLU A 158 -22.97 34.62 58.02
N LEU A 159 -23.86 33.62 58.06
CA LEU A 159 -23.50 32.21 57.90
C LEU A 159 -23.06 31.91 56.45
N GLY A 160 -23.68 32.56 55.46
CA GLY A 160 -23.26 32.43 54.06
C GLY A 160 -21.89 33.06 53.83
N LEU A 161 -21.62 34.21 54.47
CA LEU A 161 -20.35 34.90 54.38
C LEU A 161 -19.21 34.08 55.02
N SER A 162 -19.41 33.51 56.21
CA SER A 162 -18.39 32.67 56.87
C SER A 162 -18.01 31.46 56.02
N ILE A 163 -19.03 30.77 55.48
CA ILE A 163 -18.83 29.63 54.58
C ILE A 163 -18.02 30.05 53.35
N VAL A 164 -18.42 31.13 52.67
CA VAL A 164 -17.78 31.56 51.42
C VAL A 164 -16.35 32.05 51.64
N GLU A 165 -16.06 32.76 52.72
CA GLU A 165 -14.70 33.21 53.07
C GLU A 165 -13.73 32.04 53.24
N GLU A 166 -14.19 30.91 53.81
CA GLU A 166 -13.35 29.74 54.02
C GLU A 166 -13.18 28.86 52.77
N ILE A 167 -14.18 28.80 51.89
CA ILE A 167 -14.23 27.80 50.81
C ILE A 167 -13.96 28.35 49.40
N ALA A 168 -14.19 29.66 49.16
CA ALA A 168 -14.14 30.22 47.81
C ALA A 168 -12.79 30.02 47.12
N VAL A 169 -11.69 30.40 47.78
CA VAL A 169 -10.34 30.29 47.20
C VAL A 169 -9.96 28.82 46.95
N PRO A 170 -10.09 27.89 47.93
CA PRO A 170 -9.83 26.47 47.68
C PRO A 170 -10.61 25.86 46.53
N MET A 171 -11.91 26.12 46.45
CA MET A 171 -12.78 25.48 45.43
C MET A 171 -12.51 26.05 44.04
N ILE A 172 -12.36 27.36 43.90
CA ILE A 172 -12.05 28.00 42.61
C ILE A 172 -10.67 27.55 42.09
N LEU A 173 -9.65 27.54 42.94
CA LEU A 173 -8.32 27.04 42.54
C LEU A 173 -8.34 25.54 42.23
N GLY A 174 -9.16 24.76 42.95
CA GLY A 174 -9.34 23.33 42.71
C GLY A 174 -9.81 22.98 41.30
N ALA A 175 -10.46 23.92 40.59
CA ALA A 175 -10.90 23.76 39.20
C ALA A 175 -9.74 23.51 38.21
N VAL A 176 -8.49 23.83 38.57
CA VAL A 176 -7.29 23.48 37.78
C VAL A 176 -7.22 21.97 37.50
N SER A 177 -7.71 21.15 38.43
CA SER A 177 -7.75 19.69 38.32
C SER A 177 -8.59 19.20 37.13
N ILE A 178 -9.59 19.97 36.69
CA ILE A 178 -10.37 19.66 35.48
C ILE A 178 -9.44 19.64 34.27
N GLY A 179 -8.60 20.67 34.13
CA GLY A 179 -7.63 20.75 33.04
C GLY A 179 -6.59 19.62 33.10
N LEU A 180 -6.10 19.28 34.30
CA LEU A 180 -5.18 18.16 34.48
C LEU A 180 -5.79 16.82 34.07
N ILE A 181 -7.05 16.55 34.44
CA ILE A 181 -7.76 15.34 34.01
C ILE A 181 -7.94 15.32 32.50
N VAL A 182 -8.35 16.43 31.90
CA VAL A 182 -8.54 16.53 30.45
C VAL A 182 -7.21 16.29 29.73
N LEU A 183 -6.11 16.89 30.19
CA LEU A 183 -4.77 16.67 29.63
C LEU A 183 -4.31 15.22 29.80
N LEU A 184 -4.52 14.63 30.98
CA LEU A 184 -4.16 13.23 31.24
C LEU A 184 -4.87 12.29 30.26
N ILE A 185 -6.17 12.46 30.04
CA ILE A 185 -6.94 11.61 29.13
C ILE A 185 -6.56 11.87 27.67
N GLN A 186 -6.39 13.14 27.27
CA GLN A 186 -5.94 13.49 25.92
C GLN A 186 -4.54 12.98 25.59
N SER A 187 -3.65 12.89 26.59
CA SER A 187 -2.29 12.34 26.39
C SER A 187 -2.33 10.87 25.97
N VAL A 188 -3.32 10.10 26.47
CA VAL A 188 -3.51 8.69 26.15
C VAL A 188 -4.06 8.51 24.72
N GLU A 189 -4.88 9.45 24.23
CA GLU A 189 -5.35 9.47 22.83
C GLU A 189 -4.19 9.77 21.86
N GLY A 190 -3.37 10.80 22.15
CA GLY A 190 -2.29 11.26 21.27
C GLY A 190 -1.15 10.27 21.04
N GLU A 191 -0.89 9.36 22.00
CA GLU A 191 0.11 8.30 21.84
C GLU A 191 -0.17 7.41 20.61
N LYS A 192 -1.45 7.16 20.27
CA LYS A 192 -1.83 6.29 19.14
C LYS A 192 -1.52 6.94 17.79
N GLU A 193 -1.86 8.21 17.61
CA GLU A 193 -1.58 8.96 16.37
C GLU A 193 -0.07 9.03 16.12
N ALA A 194 0.71 9.29 17.16
CA ALA A 194 2.16 9.32 17.06
C ALA A 194 2.77 7.94 16.73
N ILE A 195 2.17 6.84 17.18
CA ILE A 195 2.57 5.48 16.80
C ILE A 195 2.20 5.22 15.33
N ALA A 196 0.99 5.56 14.90
CA ALA A 196 0.54 5.37 13.52
C ALA A 196 1.38 6.17 12.51
N ALA A 197 1.66 7.44 12.81
CA ALA A 197 2.54 8.27 11.99
C ALA A 197 3.96 7.70 11.88
N ARG A 198 4.51 7.19 13.00
CA ARG A 198 5.81 6.49 13.01
C ARG A 198 5.80 5.23 12.14
N GLN A 199 4.74 4.44 12.20
CA GLN A 199 4.59 3.23 11.40
C GLN A 199 4.44 3.54 9.90
N ALA A 200 3.66 4.57 9.54
CA ALA A 200 3.53 5.02 8.15
C ALA A 200 4.87 5.50 7.58
N LYS A 201 5.62 6.29 8.36
CA LYS A 201 6.98 6.72 8.00
C LYS A 201 7.90 5.51 7.78
N LEU A 202 7.86 4.53 8.67
CA LEU A 202 8.68 3.32 8.57
C LEU A 202 8.38 2.53 7.28
N ALA A 203 7.10 2.32 6.94
CA ALA A 203 6.73 1.66 5.69
C ALA A 203 7.27 2.39 4.46
N LEU A 204 7.17 3.73 4.44
CA LEU A 204 7.66 4.55 3.33
C LEU A 204 9.18 4.53 3.23
N ASP A 205 9.89 4.59 4.37
CA ASP A 205 11.34 4.49 4.42
C ASP A 205 11.83 3.14 3.90
N ILE A 206 11.18 2.03 4.30
CA ILE A 206 11.46 0.69 3.76
C ILE A 206 11.21 0.67 2.25
N ALA A 207 10.05 1.13 1.80
CA ALA A 207 9.69 1.14 0.38
C ALA A 207 10.70 1.92 -0.48
N ASN A 208 11.21 3.05 0.03
CA ASN A 208 12.25 3.85 -0.64
C ASN A 208 13.60 3.13 -0.68
N LYS A 209 14.00 2.47 0.41
CA LYS A 209 15.22 1.65 0.45
C LYS A 209 15.15 0.46 -0.49
N THR A 210 13.96 -0.14 -0.65
CA THR A 210 13.78 -1.33 -1.50
C THR A 210 13.57 -1.00 -2.98
N LEU A 211 13.11 0.22 -3.31
CA LEU A 211 12.79 0.61 -4.69
C LEU A 211 13.90 0.30 -5.72
N PRO A 212 15.20 0.59 -5.50
CA PRO A 212 16.25 0.28 -6.47
C PRO A 212 16.42 -1.22 -6.73
N LEU A 213 16.05 -2.07 -5.77
CA LEU A 213 16.20 -3.53 -5.83
C LEU A 213 15.15 -4.18 -6.74
N PHE A 214 14.00 -3.52 -6.95
CA PHE A 214 12.95 -4.00 -7.84
C PHE A 214 13.22 -3.73 -9.32
N ARG A 215 14.23 -2.92 -9.69
CA ARG A 215 14.62 -2.73 -11.11
C ARG A 215 15.06 -4.02 -11.79
N ARG A 216 15.62 -4.96 -11.03
CA ARG A 216 16.02 -6.30 -11.51
C ARG A 216 15.70 -7.31 -10.42
N VAL A 217 14.48 -7.84 -10.45
CA VAL A 217 14.02 -8.85 -9.50
C VAL A 217 14.74 -10.18 -9.76
N ASN A 218 15.49 -10.65 -8.78
CA ASN A 218 16.15 -11.95 -8.73
C ASN A 218 16.32 -12.37 -7.26
N SER A 219 16.77 -13.60 -7.02
CA SER A 219 16.90 -14.11 -5.65
C SER A 219 17.81 -13.27 -4.77
N ARG A 220 18.88 -12.66 -5.32
CA ARG A 220 19.80 -11.80 -4.58
C ARG A 220 19.17 -10.45 -4.20
N SER A 221 18.43 -9.81 -5.11
CA SER A 221 17.73 -8.55 -4.81
C SER A 221 16.59 -8.76 -3.83
N LEU A 222 15.80 -9.83 -3.97
CA LEU A 222 14.74 -10.19 -3.03
C LEU A 222 15.27 -10.54 -1.64
N ARG A 223 16.44 -11.21 -1.56
CA ARG A 223 17.12 -11.42 -0.28
C ARG A 223 17.47 -10.08 0.37
N LYS A 224 18.00 -9.12 -0.40
CA LYS A 224 18.33 -7.80 0.14
C LYS A 224 17.09 -7.02 0.58
N VAL A 225 15.98 -7.14 -0.13
CA VAL A 225 14.67 -6.62 0.29
C VAL A 225 14.26 -7.21 1.63
N CYS A 226 14.34 -8.54 1.79
CA CYS A 226 14.01 -9.20 3.05
C CYS A 226 14.92 -8.76 4.20
N GLU A 227 16.23 -8.57 3.97
CA GLU A 227 17.16 -8.01 4.96
C GLU A 227 16.73 -6.61 5.43
N ILE A 228 16.44 -5.70 4.49
CA ILE A 228 16.00 -4.34 4.80
C ILE A 228 14.72 -4.36 5.64
N ILE A 229 13.71 -5.12 5.20
CA ILE A 229 12.43 -5.23 5.91
C ILE A 229 12.67 -5.77 7.31
N ARG A 230 13.45 -6.86 7.44
CA ARG A 230 13.74 -7.51 8.73
C ARG A 230 14.39 -6.53 9.70
N ASP A 231 15.44 -5.84 9.25
CA ASP A 231 16.23 -4.96 10.09
C ASP A 231 15.42 -3.73 10.52
N ASP A 232 14.67 -3.10 9.60
CA ASP A 232 13.88 -1.89 9.87
C ASP A 232 12.68 -2.14 10.79
N ILE A 233 12.02 -3.31 10.69
CA ILE A 233 10.87 -3.66 11.56
C ILE A 233 11.27 -4.53 12.77
N SER A 234 12.58 -4.78 12.93
CA SER A 234 13.16 -5.65 13.95
C SER A 234 12.46 -7.02 14.03
N ALA A 235 12.18 -7.61 12.87
CA ALA A 235 11.63 -8.96 12.78
C ALA A 235 12.73 -10.02 12.96
N ASP A 236 12.35 -11.20 13.43
CA ASP A 236 13.29 -12.32 13.59
C ASP A 236 13.53 -13.03 12.26
N ALA A 237 12.54 -13.06 11.37
CA ALA A 237 12.69 -13.50 10.00
C ALA A 237 11.70 -12.80 9.05
N VAL A 238 12.08 -12.71 7.78
CA VAL A 238 11.23 -12.22 6.68
C VAL A 238 11.41 -13.14 5.48
N ALA A 239 10.32 -13.43 4.78
CA ALA A 239 10.35 -14.18 3.54
C ALA A 239 9.41 -13.61 2.47
N ILE A 240 9.81 -13.76 1.21
CA ILE A 240 8.98 -13.48 0.03
C ILE A 240 8.83 -14.76 -0.76
N THR A 241 7.61 -15.07 -1.20
CA THR A 241 7.30 -16.29 -1.96
C THR A 241 6.66 -15.95 -3.30
N ASN A 242 6.68 -16.90 -4.24
CA ASN A 242 5.71 -16.94 -5.34
C ASN A 242 4.56 -17.92 -4.98
N LYS A 243 3.79 -18.35 -5.98
CA LYS A 243 2.68 -19.32 -5.81
C LYS A 243 3.11 -20.72 -5.36
N ASN A 244 4.38 -21.09 -5.51
CA ASN A 244 4.84 -22.49 -5.40
C ASN A 244 5.99 -22.65 -4.40
N GLN A 245 6.87 -21.66 -4.31
CA GLN A 245 8.11 -21.73 -3.55
C GLN A 245 8.47 -20.40 -2.88
N ILE A 246 9.37 -20.48 -1.92
CA ILE A 246 9.99 -19.32 -1.27
C ILE A 246 11.08 -18.78 -2.19
N LEU A 247 11.02 -17.48 -2.52
CA LEU A 247 12.01 -16.81 -3.38
C LEU A 247 13.19 -16.27 -2.58
N ALA A 248 12.92 -15.84 -1.35
CA ALA A 248 13.92 -15.38 -0.40
C ALA A 248 13.42 -15.61 1.02
N TYR A 249 14.31 -16.06 1.90
CA TYR A 249 14.11 -16.17 3.34
C TYR A 249 15.36 -15.63 4.04
N VAL A 250 15.16 -14.78 5.04
CA VAL A 250 16.25 -14.15 5.79
C VAL A 250 15.91 -14.13 7.27
N GLY A 251 16.78 -14.70 8.11
CA GLY A 251 16.65 -14.67 9.57
C GLY A 251 16.54 -16.05 10.22
N VAL A 252 15.86 -16.12 11.36
CA VAL A 252 15.71 -17.35 12.16
C VAL A 252 15.05 -18.46 11.34
N GLY A 253 15.66 -19.65 11.30
CA GLY A 253 15.15 -20.80 10.56
C GLY A 253 15.49 -20.80 9.08
N GLU A 254 16.36 -19.90 8.60
CA GLU A 254 16.78 -19.87 7.19
C GLU A 254 17.43 -21.18 6.73
N GLN A 255 18.15 -21.86 7.62
CA GLN A 255 18.76 -23.15 7.35
C GLN A 255 17.75 -24.26 7.02
N ASN A 256 16.47 -24.08 7.37
CA ASN A 256 15.39 -25.04 7.13
C ASN A 256 14.81 -24.94 5.70
N TYR A 257 15.31 -23.99 4.91
CA TYR A 257 14.88 -23.68 3.54
C TYR A 257 16.08 -23.67 2.58
N ARG A 258 16.89 -24.73 2.64
CA ARG A 258 18.06 -24.98 1.78
C ARG A 258 17.94 -26.41 1.22
N GLU A 259 18.52 -26.67 0.05
CA GLU A 259 18.53 -27.97 -0.66
C GLU A 259 17.27 -28.30 -1.51
N GLY A 260 16.67 -27.31 -2.18
CA GLY A 260 15.70 -27.56 -3.25
C GLY A 260 14.28 -27.94 -2.79
N ASP A 261 14.03 -28.01 -1.47
CA ASP A 261 12.70 -28.14 -0.87
C ASP A 261 12.25 -26.80 -0.25
N ASP A 262 12.00 -25.82 -1.12
CA ASP A 262 11.53 -24.48 -0.77
C ASP A 262 10.01 -24.34 -0.86
N GLY A 263 9.29 -25.45 -0.71
CA GLY A 263 7.83 -25.50 -0.83
C GLY A 263 7.13 -24.55 0.13
N ILE A 264 6.02 -23.95 -0.33
CA ILE A 264 5.21 -23.07 0.52
C ILE A 264 4.51 -23.85 1.63
N SER A 265 4.43 -23.25 2.82
CA SER A 265 3.70 -23.87 3.93
C SER A 265 2.19 -23.92 3.68
N PRO A 266 1.43 -24.82 4.34
CA PRO A 266 -0.03 -24.87 4.21
C PRO A 266 -0.71 -23.53 4.53
N THR A 267 -0.17 -22.79 5.49
CA THR A 267 -0.62 -21.44 5.82
C THR A 267 -0.41 -20.46 4.66
N THR A 268 0.74 -20.52 3.98
CA THR A 268 1.01 -19.72 2.79
C THR A 268 0.11 -20.11 1.62
N ALA A 269 -0.08 -21.41 1.38
CA ALA A 269 -0.98 -21.90 0.33
C ALA A 269 -2.42 -21.39 0.54
N ARG A 270 -2.91 -21.41 1.78
CA ARG A 270 -4.24 -20.87 2.12
C ARG A 270 -4.34 -19.36 1.92
N ALA A 271 -3.31 -18.60 2.29
CA ALA A 271 -3.28 -17.15 2.06
C ALA A 271 -3.33 -16.83 0.56
N ILE A 272 -2.65 -17.61 -0.27
CA ILE A 272 -2.66 -17.46 -1.73
C ILE A 272 -4.03 -17.82 -2.31
N ALA A 273 -4.59 -18.98 -1.92
CA ALA A 273 -5.86 -19.49 -2.45
C ALA A 273 -7.05 -18.57 -2.11
N ASN A 274 -7.11 -18.08 -0.87
CA ASN A 274 -8.23 -17.24 -0.42
C ASN A 274 -7.97 -15.74 -0.63
N GLY A 275 -6.73 -15.34 -0.91
CA GLY A 275 -6.33 -13.93 -0.97
C GLY A 275 -6.46 -13.19 0.36
N GLU A 276 -6.42 -13.92 1.48
CA GLU A 276 -6.61 -13.42 2.84
C GLU A 276 -5.28 -13.23 3.58
N ILE A 277 -5.25 -12.21 4.43
CA ILE A 277 -4.14 -11.96 5.35
C ILE A 277 -4.29 -12.89 6.55
N ILE A 278 -3.29 -13.73 6.79
CA ILE A 278 -3.32 -14.69 7.90
C ILE A 278 -2.35 -14.23 8.99
N ILE A 279 -2.85 -14.12 10.22
CA ILE A 279 -2.06 -13.79 11.40
C ILE A 279 -2.19 -14.93 12.40
N ARG A 280 -1.06 -15.47 12.87
CA ARG A 280 -1.02 -16.37 14.02
C ARG A 280 -0.08 -15.77 15.05
N ASN A 281 -0.59 -15.51 16.25
CA ASN A 281 0.12 -14.75 17.30
C ASN A 281 0.44 -15.59 18.54
N ASN A 282 0.26 -16.89 18.48
CA ASN A 282 0.61 -17.85 19.52
C ASN A 282 0.61 -19.26 18.92
N ASP A 283 1.41 -19.45 17.87
CA ASP A 283 1.47 -20.71 17.12
C ASP A 283 2.85 -20.88 16.49
N GLU A 284 3.28 -22.12 16.33
CA GLU A 284 4.58 -22.44 15.75
C GLU A 284 4.58 -22.26 14.23
N ALA A 285 5.66 -21.69 13.68
CA ALA A 285 5.81 -21.63 12.25
C ALA A 285 6.17 -22.99 11.66
N HIS A 286 5.62 -23.26 10.47
CA HIS A 286 5.97 -24.45 9.70
C HIS A 286 7.49 -24.52 9.49
N ARG A 287 8.08 -25.67 9.82
CA ARG A 287 9.53 -25.95 9.77
C ARG A 287 10.40 -25.04 10.66
N THR A 288 9.84 -24.17 11.50
CA THR A 288 10.61 -23.29 12.40
C THR A 288 9.88 -23.12 13.75
N PRO A 289 10.02 -24.10 14.67
CA PRO A 289 9.33 -24.08 15.97
C PRO A 289 9.67 -22.88 16.85
N GLU A 290 10.83 -22.25 16.63
CA GLU A 290 11.27 -21.08 17.41
C GLU A 290 10.44 -19.81 17.13
N ILE A 291 9.62 -19.82 16.09
CA ILE A 291 8.73 -18.71 15.74
C ILE A 291 7.35 -18.95 16.34
N HIS A 292 6.88 -18.00 17.14
CA HIS A 292 5.57 -18.07 17.80
C HIS A 292 4.57 -16.99 17.34
N SER A 293 5.00 -16.03 16.52
CA SER A 293 4.10 -15.10 15.83
C SER A 293 4.47 -14.95 14.35
N MET A 294 3.48 -14.97 13.47
CA MET A 294 3.66 -14.80 12.03
C MET A 294 2.50 -14.02 11.39
N ILE A 295 2.82 -13.22 10.38
CA ILE A 295 1.85 -12.62 9.45
C ILE A 295 2.23 -13.02 8.03
N VAL A 296 1.22 -13.48 7.27
CA VAL A 296 1.33 -13.86 5.87
C VAL A 296 0.40 -12.95 5.08
N ILE A 297 0.98 -12.15 4.19
CA ILE A 297 0.28 -11.11 3.44
C ILE A 297 0.39 -11.43 1.94
N PRO A 298 -0.74 -11.63 1.24
CA PRO A 298 -0.74 -11.81 -0.21
C PRO A 298 -0.15 -10.60 -0.95
N LEU A 299 0.76 -10.87 -1.88
CA LEU A 299 1.24 -9.89 -2.86
C LEU A 299 0.41 -10.04 -4.14
N ARG A 300 -0.05 -8.91 -4.70
CA ARG A 300 -0.97 -8.91 -5.84
C ARG A 300 -0.37 -8.17 -7.03
N GLU A 301 -0.59 -8.69 -8.23
CA GLU A 301 -0.33 -7.99 -9.50
C GLU A 301 -1.61 -8.05 -10.32
N LEU A 302 -2.13 -6.92 -10.79
CA LEU A 302 -3.39 -6.86 -11.56
C LEU A 302 -4.58 -7.56 -10.85
N GLY A 303 -4.64 -7.48 -9.52
CA GLY A 303 -5.69 -8.10 -8.69
C GLY A 303 -5.47 -9.57 -8.33
N GLU A 304 -4.58 -10.27 -9.04
CA GLU A 304 -4.24 -11.67 -8.83
C GLU A 304 -3.14 -11.84 -7.80
N VAL A 305 -3.27 -12.81 -6.89
CA VAL A 305 -2.22 -13.10 -5.91
C VAL A 305 -1.05 -13.81 -6.58
N THR A 306 0.13 -13.20 -6.63
CA THR A 306 1.34 -13.79 -7.26
C THR A 306 2.30 -14.42 -6.25
N GLY A 307 2.15 -14.09 -4.97
CA GLY A 307 3.04 -14.52 -3.93
C GLY A 307 2.62 -14.05 -2.55
N THR A 308 3.52 -14.14 -1.57
CA THR A 308 3.29 -13.61 -0.22
C THR A 308 4.52 -12.93 0.35
N LEU A 309 4.28 -11.92 1.18
CA LEU A 309 5.24 -11.38 2.15
C LEU A 309 4.95 -12.01 3.51
N LYS A 310 5.97 -12.57 4.15
CA LYS A 310 5.88 -13.24 5.44
C LYS A 310 6.81 -12.56 6.43
N ILE A 311 6.31 -12.23 7.61
CA ILE A 311 7.08 -11.62 8.70
C ILE A 311 6.89 -12.47 9.95
N TYR A 312 7.98 -12.75 10.65
CA TYR A 312 8.01 -13.69 11.77
C TYR A 312 8.68 -13.10 13.01
N TYR A 313 8.19 -13.53 14.18
CA TYR A 313 8.78 -13.22 15.48
C TYR A 313 8.86 -14.46 16.36
N ARG A 314 9.93 -14.56 17.15
CA ARG A 314 10.18 -15.66 18.09
C ARG A 314 9.23 -15.66 19.29
N HIS A 315 8.74 -14.48 19.69
CA HIS A 315 7.83 -14.37 20.83
C HIS A 315 6.37 -14.30 20.37
N ALA A 316 5.47 -14.87 21.17
CA ALA A 316 4.03 -14.75 20.98
C ALA A 316 3.56 -13.28 21.12
N HIS A 317 2.42 -12.96 20.52
CA HIS A 317 1.73 -11.67 20.60
C HIS A 317 2.55 -10.45 20.14
N ARG A 318 3.53 -10.64 19.25
CA ARG A 318 4.36 -9.55 18.71
C ARG A 318 3.67 -8.77 17.59
N ILE A 319 2.68 -9.36 16.90
CA ILE A 319 1.97 -8.68 15.82
C ILE A 319 0.82 -7.86 16.39
N THR A 320 1.12 -6.59 16.63
CA THR A 320 0.14 -5.58 17.05
C THR A 320 -0.69 -5.10 15.87
N TRP A 321 -1.81 -4.42 16.15
CA TRP A 321 -2.62 -3.79 15.11
C TRP A 321 -1.80 -2.80 14.27
N SER A 322 -0.98 -1.97 14.91
CA SER A 322 -0.15 -0.98 14.20
C SER A 322 0.88 -1.63 13.27
N LEU A 323 1.50 -2.74 13.70
CA LEU A 323 2.43 -3.50 12.86
C LEU A 323 1.70 -4.16 11.68
N ARG A 324 0.51 -4.71 11.92
CA ARG A 324 -0.34 -5.29 10.88
C ARG A 324 -0.65 -4.26 9.79
N GLU A 325 -1.18 -3.10 10.16
CA GLU A 325 -1.56 -2.06 9.18
C GLU A 325 -0.34 -1.56 8.39
N MET A 326 0.79 -1.38 9.07
CA MET A 326 2.06 -1.02 8.43
C MET A 326 2.50 -2.08 7.41
N ALA A 327 2.46 -3.36 7.79
CA ALA A 327 2.86 -4.46 6.91
C ALA A 327 1.91 -4.62 5.70
N ILE A 328 0.61 -4.34 5.88
CA ILE A 328 -0.36 -4.30 4.77
C ILE A 328 -0.01 -3.16 3.81
N GLY A 329 0.20 -1.95 4.32
CA GLY A 329 0.61 -0.80 3.50
C GLY A 329 1.91 -1.06 2.75
N LEU A 330 2.91 -1.64 3.44
CA LEU A 330 4.17 -2.04 2.82
C LEU A 330 3.97 -3.10 1.73
N SER A 331 3.12 -4.11 1.96
CA SER A 331 2.84 -5.14 0.95
C SER A 331 2.17 -4.58 -0.31
N GLN A 332 1.32 -3.56 -0.17
CA GLN A 332 0.70 -2.87 -1.30
C GLN A 332 1.75 -2.14 -2.12
N ILE A 333 2.67 -1.43 -1.47
CA ILE A 333 3.76 -0.74 -2.16
C ILE A 333 4.68 -1.74 -2.88
N ILE A 334 5.06 -2.84 -2.20
CA ILE A 334 5.87 -3.91 -2.80
C ILE A 334 5.14 -4.55 -4.00
N SER A 335 3.83 -4.79 -3.87
CA SER A 335 2.99 -5.30 -4.95
C SER A 335 3.03 -4.38 -6.18
N THR A 336 2.85 -3.08 -5.99
CA THR A 336 2.97 -2.09 -7.06
C THR A 336 4.38 -2.07 -7.67
N GLN A 337 5.44 -2.17 -6.84
CA GLN A 337 6.82 -2.20 -7.32
C GLN A 337 7.11 -3.45 -8.18
N LEU A 338 6.57 -4.61 -7.80
CA LEU A 338 6.64 -5.85 -8.58
C LEU A 338 5.91 -5.72 -9.90
N GLU A 339 4.69 -5.16 -9.89
CA GLU A 339 3.87 -4.97 -11.09
C GLU A 339 4.57 -4.05 -12.11
N VAL A 340 5.09 -2.90 -11.65
CA VAL A 340 5.85 -1.96 -12.49
C VAL A 340 7.09 -2.64 -13.09
N SER A 341 7.86 -3.36 -12.27
CA SER A 341 9.06 -4.07 -12.73
C SER A 341 8.74 -5.11 -13.82
N ARG A 342 7.66 -5.87 -13.63
CA ARG A 342 7.22 -6.87 -14.59
C ARG A 342 6.73 -6.25 -15.89
N ALA A 343 6.00 -5.15 -15.81
CA ALA A 343 5.55 -4.41 -16.99
C ALA A 343 6.74 -3.87 -17.81
N GLU A 344 7.77 -3.35 -17.15
CA GLU A 344 9.01 -2.91 -17.80
C GLU A 344 9.73 -4.08 -18.50
N GLN A 345 9.84 -5.23 -17.83
CA GLN A 345 10.45 -6.43 -18.42
C GLN A 345 9.69 -6.94 -19.64
N LEU A 346 8.35 -7.00 -19.57
CA LEU A 346 7.51 -7.40 -20.69
C LEU A 346 7.66 -6.43 -21.87
N ARG A 347 7.71 -5.13 -21.61
CA ARG A 347 7.93 -4.11 -22.63
C ARG A 347 9.31 -4.24 -23.29
N GLU A 348 10.36 -4.48 -22.50
CA GLU A 348 11.71 -4.70 -23.05
C GLU A 348 11.76 -5.96 -23.92
N MET A 349 11.12 -7.06 -23.48
CA MET A 349 11.03 -8.29 -24.27
C MET A 349 10.24 -8.08 -25.57
N ALA A 350 9.11 -7.36 -25.52
CA ALA A 350 8.32 -7.03 -26.70
C ALA A 350 9.13 -6.18 -27.69
N ASN A 351 9.79 -5.11 -27.23
CA ASN A 351 10.65 -4.29 -28.07
C ASN A 351 11.78 -5.11 -28.70
N ARG A 352 12.42 -6.01 -27.94
CA ARG A 352 13.47 -6.89 -28.48
C ARG A 352 12.91 -7.88 -29.51
N ALA A 353 11.71 -8.38 -29.33
CA ALA A 353 11.05 -9.27 -30.28
C ALA A 353 10.70 -8.52 -31.58
N GLU A 354 10.15 -7.32 -31.46
CA GLU A 354 9.85 -6.44 -32.60
C GLU A 354 11.11 -6.07 -33.38
N LEU A 355 12.18 -5.66 -32.69
CA LEU A 355 13.48 -5.40 -33.33
C LEU A 355 14.04 -6.63 -34.04
N ARG A 356 13.93 -7.82 -33.44
CA ARG A 356 14.35 -9.08 -34.08
C ARG A 356 13.51 -9.40 -35.32
N ALA A 357 12.20 -9.18 -35.28
CA ALA A 357 11.30 -9.38 -36.41
C ALA A 357 11.62 -8.41 -37.57
N LEU A 358 11.88 -7.13 -37.25
CA LEU A 358 12.35 -6.14 -38.24
C LEU A 358 13.70 -6.53 -38.83
N GLN A 359 14.65 -6.99 -38.00
CA GLN A 359 15.95 -7.49 -38.46
C GLN A 359 15.82 -8.70 -39.38
N SER A 360 14.87 -9.62 -39.13
CA SER A 360 14.66 -10.79 -40.00
C SER A 360 14.15 -10.46 -41.40
N LYS A 361 13.52 -9.29 -41.61
CA LYS A 361 13.11 -8.84 -42.96
C LYS A 361 14.29 -8.53 -43.88
N ILE A 362 15.51 -8.41 -43.33
CA ILE A 362 16.74 -8.22 -44.12
C ILE A 362 17.58 -9.47 -43.96
N ASN A 363 17.90 -10.16 -45.07
CA ASN A 363 18.90 -11.24 -45.06
C ASN A 363 20.31 -10.62 -45.01
N PRO A 364 21.01 -10.61 -43.86
CA PRO A 364 22.28 -9.89 -43.74
C PRO A 364 23.36 -10.55 -44.59
N HIS A 365 23.33 -11.88 -44.70
CA HIS A 365 24.27 -12.64 -45.51
C HIS A 365 24.13 -12.30 -46.99
N PHE A 366 22.89 -12.24 -47.51
CA PHE A 366 22.64 -11.77 -48.87
C PHE A 366 23.19 -10.36 -49.08
N LEU A 367 22.95 -9.43 -48.14
CA LEU A 367 23.41 -8.05 -48.25
C LEU A 367 24.95 -7.96 -48.30
N PHE A 368 25.66 -8.64 -47.39
CA PHE A 368 27.12 -8.69 -47.42
C PHE A 368 27.65 -9.29 -48.73
N ASN A 369 27.02 -10.36 -49.21
CA ASN A 369 27.42 -11.01 -50.45
C ASN A 369 27.17 -10.13 -51.69
N ALA A 370 26.04 -9.42 -51.73
CA ALA A 370 25.72 -8.46 -52.78
C ALA A 370 26.75 -7.32 -52.81
N LEU A 371 27.10 -6.77 -51.65
CA LEU A 371 28.12 -5.72 -51.54
C LEU A 371 29.51 -6.20 -51.99
N ASN A 372 29.88 -7.44 -51.67
CA ASN A 372 31.14 -8.03 -52.13
C ASN A 372 31.16 -8.24 -53.65
N ALA A 373 30.05 -8.72 -54.23
CA ALA A 373 29.90 -8.86 -55.68
C ALA A 373 30.04 -7.49 -56.37
N ILE A 374 29.32 -6.47 -55.89
CA ILE A 374 29.44 -5.09 -56.37
C ILE A 374 30.88 -4.59 -56.28
N SER A 375 31.54 -4.77 -55.13
CA SER A 375 32.93 -4.34 -54.92
C SER A 375 33.89 -4.99 -55.92
N SER A 376 33.72 -6.27 -56.20
CA SER A 376 34.52 -6.98 -57.22
C SER A 376 34.25 -6.48 -58.64
N SER A 377 32.98 -6.19 -58.97
CA SER A 377 32.57 -5.69 -60.28
C SER A 377 33.08 -4.27 -60.54
N ILE A 378 33.27 -3.41 -59.53
CA ILE A 378 33.78 -2.04 -59.71
C ILE A 378 35.12 -2.03 -60.46
N ARG A 379 36.00 -2.99 -60.19
CA ARG A 379 37.33 -3.07 -60.82
C ARG A 379 37.30 -3.67 -62.22
N LEU A 380 36.37 -4.59 -62.48
CA LEU A 380 36.30 -5.37 -63.72
C LEU A 380 35.36 -4.75 -64.76
N ASN A 381 34.17 -4.34 -64.34
CA ASN A 381 33.14 -3.73 -65.16
C ASN A 381 32.29 -2.73 -64.32
N PRO A 382 32.66 -1.44 -64.32
CA PRO A 382 31.96 -0.41 -63.54
C PRO A 382 30.47 -0.27 -63.88
N ASP A 383 30.07 -0.52 -65.13
CA ASP A 383 28.66 -0.42 -65.53
C ASP A 383 27.83 -1.56 -64.96
N THR A 384 28.39 -2.79 -64.87
CA THR A 384 27.76 -3.91 -64.16
C THR A 384 27.60 -3.59 -62.67
N ALA A 385 28.62 -3.00 -62.03
CA ALA A 385 28.52 -2.58 -60.64
C ALA A 385 27.39 -1.56 -60.43
N ARG A 386 27.24 -0.58 -61.34
CA ARG A 386 26.15 0.41 -61.29
C ARG A 386 24.77 -0.26 -61.41
N GLN A 387 24.62 -1.24 -62.30
CA GLN A 387 23.38 -2.01 -62.43
C GLN A 387 23.07 -2.79 -61.16
N LEU A 388 24.06 -3.49 -60.58
CA LEU A 388 23.89 -4.25 -59.34
C LEU A 388 23.50 -3.37 -58.15
N ILE A 389 24.03 -2.14 -58.05
CA ILE A 389 23.57 -1.16 -57.05
C ILE A 389 22.08 -0.82 -57.25
N GLY A 390 21.66 -0.62 -58.48
CA GLY A 390 20.25 -0.39 -58.82
C GLY A 390 19.34 -1.56 -58.45
N ASN A 391 19.77 -2.79 -58.79
CA ASN A 391 19.05 -4.02 -58.46
C ASN A 391 18.97 -4.21 -56.95
N LEU A 392 20.06 -3.99 -56.21
CA LEU A 392 20.09 -4.09 -54.75
C LEU A 392 19.19 -3.04 -54.08
N SER A 393 19.18 -1.82 -54.59
CA SER A 393 18.31 -0.74 -54.10
C SER A 393 16.83 -1.06 -54.28
N ARG A 394 16.43 -1.54 -55.48
CA ARG A 394 15.05 -2.00 -55.73
C ARG A 394 14.70 -3.21 -54.87
N TYR A 395 15.62 -4.17 -54.78
CA TYR A 395 15.43 -5.36 -53.97
C TYR A 395 15.16 -5.03 -52.50
N LEU A 396 16.01 -4.19 -51.89
CA LEU A 396 15.87 -3.77 -50.49
C LEU A 396 14.60 -2.94 -50.27
N ARG A 397 14.30 -2.00 -51.18
CA ARG A 397 13.08 -1.19 -51.08
C ARG A 397 11.83 -2.06 -51.06
N TYR A 398 11.75 -3.02 -51.98
CA TYR A 398 10.63 -3.95 -52.06
C TYR A 398 10.45 -4.78 -50.79
N ASN A 399 11.52 -5.36 -50.23
CA ASN A 399 11.43 -6.15 -48.99
C ASN A 399 11.13 -5.31 -47.74
N LEU A 400 11.40 -4.00 -47.76
CA LEU A 400 11.16 -3.09 -46.62
C LEU A 400 9.79 -2.39 -46.68
N GLU A 401 9.28 -2.10 -47.88
CA GLU A 401 8.02 -1.35 -48.07
C GLU A 401 6.79 -2.26 -48.16
N LEU A 402 6.94 -3.54 -48.52
CA LEU A 402 5.81 -4.46 -48.62
C LEU A 402 5.44 -5.08 -47.27
N ASN A 403 4.13 -5.14 -47.03
CA ASN A 403 3.55 -5.95 -45.96
C ASN A 403 3.33 -7.36 -46.49
N ASP A 404 3.60 -8.37 -45.66
CA ASP A 404 3.51 -9.79 -46.05
C ASP A 404 2.11 -10.18 -46.56
N ASP A 405 1.06 -9.43 -46.17
CA ASP A 405 -0.34 -9.63 -46.57
C ASP A 405 -0.79 -8.80 -47.79
N GLU A 406 0.10 -8.04 -48.44
CA GLU A 406 -0.26 -7.22 -49.60
C GLU A 406 -0.43 -8.08 -50.87
N ILE A 407 -1.61 -7.98 -51.51
CA ILE A 407 -1.88 -8.64 -52.80
C ILE A 407 -1.28 -7.80 -53.93
N ILE A 408 -0.42 -8.40 -54.75
CA ILE A 408 0.30 -7.74 -55.84
C ILE A 408 0.10 -8.45 -57.19
N ASP A 409 0.32 -7.74 -58.29
CA ASP A 409 0.40 -8.34 -59.62
C ASP A 409 1.65 -9.24 -59.73
N ILE A 410 1.49 -10.44 -60.28
CA ILE A 410 2.59 -11.40 -60.51
C ILE A 410 3.78 -10.77 -61.25
N LYS A 411 3.54 -9.81 -62.16
CA LYS A 411 4.60 -9.10 -62.86
C LYS A 411 5.50 -8.35 -61.89
N LYS A 412 4.92 -7.70 -60.86
CA LYS A 412 5.66 -6.97 -59.83
C LYS A 412 6.58 -7.92 -59.06
N GLU A 413 6.09 -9.11 -58.70
CA GLU A 413 6.90 -10.12 -58.02
C GLU A 413 8.00 -10.69 -58.92
N LEU A 414 7.69 -10.99 -60.19
CA LEU A 414 8.68 -11.48 -61.15
C LEU A 414 9.79 -10.45 -61.44
N TYR A 415 9.47 -9.15 -61.48
CA TYR A 415 10.48 -8.09 -61.60
C TYR A 415 11.44 -8.08 -60.40
N GLN A 416 10.89 -8.22 -59.20
CA GLN A 416 11.69 -8.30 -57.99
C GLN A 416 12.59 -9.54 -57.97
N ILE A 417 12.06 -10.69 -58.39
CA ILE A 417 12.82 -11.94 -58.49
C ILE A 417 13.98 -11.79 -59.47
N LYS A 418 13.78 -11.08 -60.59
CA LYS A 418 14.86 -10.78 -61.54
C LYS A 418 15.95 -9.91 -60.91
N ASP A 419 15.60 -8.92 -60.10
CA ASP A 419 16.58 -8.09 -59.38
C ASP A 419 17.40 -8.92 -58.39
N TYR A 420 16.76 -9.82 -57.64
CA TYR A 420 17.44 -10.78 -56.75
C TYR A 420 18.39 -11.72 -57.52
N ILE A 421 17.90 -12.34 -58.60
CA ILE A 421 18.66 -13.29 -59.40
C ILE A 421 19.86 -12.63 -60.07
N ALA A 422 19.73 -11.39 -60.56
CA ALA A 422 20.85 -10.67 -61.14
C ALA A 422 22.01 -10.47 -60.14
N ILE A 423 21.69 -10.24 -58.87
CA ILE A 423 22.68 -10.11 -57.79
C ILE A 423 23.34 -11.47 -57.51
N GLU A 424 22.56 -12.53 -57.41
CA GLU A 424 23.05 -13.90 -57.20
C GLU A 424 23.90 -14.41 -58.37
N GLN A 425 23.50 -14.11 -59.62
CA GLN A 425 24.25 -14.45 -60.83
C GLN A 425 25.60 -13.74 -60.88
N ALA A 426 25.66 -12.45 -60.50
CA ALA A 426 26.94 -11.74 -60.41
C ALA A 426 27.89 -12.35 -59.36
N ARG A 427 27.34 -12.94 -58.28
CA ARG A 427 28.12 -13.64 -57.26
C ARG A 427 28.62 -15.00 -57.73
N PHE A 428 27.74 -15.79 -58.36
CA PHE A 428 28.03 -17.18 -58.74
C PHE A 428 28.66 -17.33 -60.12
N GLY A 429 28.64 -16.28 -60.94
CA GLY A 429 29.14 -16.28 -62.31
C GLY A 429 28.52 -17.43 -63.11
N ASP A 430 29.37 -18.17 -63.82
CA ASP A 430 28.95 -19.27 -64.69
C ASP A 430 28.35 -20.49 -63.97
N LYS A 431 28.34 -20.50 -62.64
CA LYS A 431 27.78 -21.61 -61.84
C LYS A 431 26.26 -21.54 -61.71
N LEU A 432 25.63 -20.39 -61.90
CA LEU A 432 24.18 -20.22 -61.79
C LEU A 432 23.59 -19.83 -63.15
N THR A 433 22.83 -20.73 -63.75
CA THR A 433 22.00 -20.45 -64.92
C THR A 433 20.54 -20.36 -64.50
N VAL A 434 19.82 -19.35 -64.96
CA VAL A 434 18.37 -19.22 -64.69
C VAL A 434 17.61 -19.20 -65.99
N ILE A 435 16.59 -20.05 -66.09
CA ILE A 435 15.69 -20.17 -67.24
C ILE A 435 14.30 -19.66 -66.82
N TYR A 436 13.71 -18.78 -67.63
CA TYR A 436 12.38 -18.25 -67.41
C TYR A 436 11.42 -18.82 -68.47
N GLU A 437 10.41 -19.55 -68.04
CA GLU A 437 9.32 -20.11 -68.87
C GLU A 437 8.00 -19.47 -68.46
N ILE A 438 7.76 -18.24 -68.92
CA ILE A 438 6.60 -17.42 -68.51
C ILE A 438 5.73 -17.15 -69.74
N ASP A 439 4.44 -17.52 -69.69
CA ASP A 439 3.52 -17.18 -70.78
C ASP A 439 3.27 -15.66 -70.83
N GLU A 440 3.25 -15.06 -72.03
CA GLU A 440 3.26 -13.60 -72.23
C GLU A 440 2.01 -12.87 -71.69
N ASP A 441 0.85 -13.55 -71.64
CA ASP A 441 -0.45 -12.95 -71.32
C ASP A 441 -0.97 -13.23 -69.90
N ILE A 442 -0.13 -13.75 -69.00
CA ILE A 442 -0.55 -14.08 -67.63
C ILE A 442 -0.91 -12.82 -66.84
N ARG A 443 -2.12 -12.83 -66.26
CA ARG A 443 -2.63 -11.80 -65.35
C ARG A 443 -3.17 -12.48 -64.10
N CYS A 444 -2.44 -12.35 -63.00
CA CYS A 444 -2.96 -12.74 -61.70
C CYS A 444 -2.42 -11.87 -60.58
N SER A 445 -3.20 -11.83 -59.52
CA SER A 445 -2.83 -11.19 -58.27
C SER A 445 -2.60 -12.25 -57.22
N LEU A 446 -1.52 -12.11 -56.46
CA LEU A 446 -1.09 -13.10 -55.48
C LEU A 446 -0.44 -12.39 -54.28
N PRO A 447 -0.41 -13.01 -53.09
CA PRO A 447 0.25 -12.43 -51.92
C PRO A 447 1.73 -12.17 -52.20
N SER A 448 2.25 -11.01 -51.80
CA SER A 448 3.68 -10.72 -52.00
C SER A 448 4.59 -11.78 -51.36
N LEU A 449 5.78 -11.98 -51.93
CA LEU A 449 6.78 -12.93 -51.43
C LEU A 449 6.33 -14.41 -51.43
N LEU A 450 5.48 -14.81 -52.39
CA LEU A 450 5.06 -16.20 -52.57
C LEU A 450 6.09 -17.00 -53.38
N ILE A 451 6.59 -16.43 -54.47
CA ILE A 451 7.53 -17.11 -55.39
C ILE A 451 8.97 -16.88 -54.93
N GLN A 452 9.28 -15.71 -54.38
CA GLN A 452 10.64 -15.33 -53.97
C GLN A 452 11.31 -16.35 -53.03
N PRO A 453 10.69 -16.83 -51.93
CA PRO A 453 11.31 -17.82 -51.04
C PRO A 453 11.64 -19.15 -51.73
N LEU A 454 10.83 -19.56 -52.73
CA LEU A 454 11.08 -20.77 -53.50
C LEU A 454 12.33 -20.62 -54.39
N VAL A 455 12.50 -19.44 -54.99
CA VAL A 455 13.69 -19.10 -55.79
C VAL A 455 14.92 -18.99 -54.90
N GLU A 456 14.82 -18.34 -53.74
CA GLU A 456 15.91 -18.26 -52.75
C GLU A 456 16.34 -19.66 -52.33
N ASN A 457 15.39 -20.54 -52.02
CA ASN A 457 15.68 -21.93 -51.67
C ASN A 457 16.36 -22.70 -52.81
N ALA A 458 15.87 -22.58 -54.05
CA ALA A 458 16.47 -23.25 -55.19
C ALA A 458 17.93 -22.81 -55.44
N ILE A 459 18.24 -21.53 -55.23
CA ILE A 459 19.60 -20.99 -55.43
C ILE A 459 20.51 -21.35 -54.24
N VAL A 460 20.05 -21.10 -53.00
CA VAL A 460 20.86 -21.26 -51.79
C VAL A 460 21.03 -22.73 -51.40
N HIS A 461 19.98 -23.54 -51.51
CA HIS A 461 20.01 -24.94 -51.10
C HIS A 461 20.17 -25.91 -52.28
N GLY A 462 19.67 -25.58 -53.47
CA GLY A 462 19.86 -26.40 -54.66
C GLY A 462 21.21 -26.17 -55.32
N VAL A 463 21.47 -24.94 -55.79
CA VAL A 463 22.66 -24.64 -56.61
C VAL A 463 23.95 -24.47 -55.78
N HIS A 464 23.89 -23.80 -54.63
CA HIS A 464 25.10 -23.49 -53.84
C HIS A 464 25.93 -24.72 -53.42
N PRO A 465 25.33 -25.85 -52.96
CA PRO A 465 26.08 -27.04 -52.56
C PRO A 465 26.65 -27.85 -53.74
N CYS A 466 26.14 -27.64 -54.96
CA CYS A 466 26.55 -28.38 -56.14
C CYS A 466 27.95 -27.97 -56.63
N ARG A 467 28.78 -28.96 -56.96
CA ARG A 467 30.16 -28.71 -57.48
C ARG A 467 30.18 -28.21 -58.92
N GLY A 468 29.11 -28.46 -59.69
CA GLY A 468 28.97 -28.11 -61.11
C GLY A 468 28.16 -26.83 -61.37
N LYS A 469 27.75 -26.64 -62.63
CA LYS A 469 26.78 -25.60 -62.98
C LYS A 469 25.39 -26.03 -62.53
N GLY A 470 24.71 -25.20 -61.76
CA GLY A 470 23.31 -25.39 -61.39
C GLY A 470 22.40 -24.55 -62.29
N VAL A 471 21.24 -25.12 -62.59
CA VAL A 471 20.16 -24.50 -63.36
C VAL A 471 18.94 -24.36 -62.46
N VAL A 472 18.38 -23.15 -62.40
CA VAL A 472 17.08 -22.88 -61.78
C VAL A 472 16.09 -22.49 -62.87
N THR A 473 15.00 -23.23 -63.00
CA THR A 473 13.92 -22.92 -63.95
C THR A 473 12.73 -22.35 -63.19
N ILE A 474 12.30 -21.15 -63.59
CA ILE A 474 11.10 -20.48 -63.05
C ILE A 474 10.05 -20.52 -64.14
N SER A 475 8.96 -21.26 -63.89
CA SER A 475 7.85 -21.44 -64.82
C SER A 475 6.56 -20.85 -64.26
N VAL A 476 5.87 -20.08 -65.09
CA VAL A 476 4.51 -19.59 -64.82
C VAL A 476 3.69 -19.84 -66.06
N GLN A 477 2.73 -20.76 -65.96
CA GLN A 477 1.94 -21.24 -67.09
C GLN A 477 0.46 -21.12 -66.81
N ASP A 478 -0.31 -20.72 -67.82
CA ASP A 478 -1.76 -20.79 -67.79
C ASP A 478 -2.20 -22.26 -67.93
N ALA A 479 -2.92 -22.77 -66.94
CA ALA A 479 -3.47 -24.12 -66.91
C ALA A 479 -5.02 -24.10 -66.92
N GLY A 480 -5.62 -23.10 -67.58
CA GLY A 480 -7.07 -22.94 -67.73
C GLY A 480 -7.68 -22.25 -66.51
N GLU A 481 -8.31 -23.02 -65.62
CA GLU A 481 -8.95 -22.44 -64.41
C GLU A 481 -7.93 -22.06 -63.31
N ARG A 482 -6.65 -22.36 -63.51
CA ARG A 482 -5.58 -22.10 -62.54
C ARG A 482 -4.32 -21.68 -63.26
N ILE A 483 -3.48 -20.92 -62.54
CA ILE A 483 -2.12 -20.62 -62.98
C ILE A 483 -1.17 -21.54 -62.23
N ARG A 484 -0.29 -22.22 -62.97
CA ARG A 484 0.73 -23.09 -62.42
C ARG A 484 2.03 -22.32 -62.29
N ILE A 485 2.47 -22.13 -61.05
CA ILE A 485 3.80 -21.59 -60.73
C ILE A 485 4.67 -22.75 -60.27
N ALA A 486 5.86 -22.92 -60.87
CA ALA A 486 6.83 -23.89 -60.39
C ALA A 486 8.26 -23.36 -60.50
N VAL A 487 9.04 -23.61 -59.43
CA VAL A 487 10.49 -23.40 -59.37
C VAL A 487 11.15 -24.77 -59.31
N ARG A 488 12.12 -25.03 -60.19
CA ARG A 488 12.85 -26.30 -60.26
C ARG A 488 14.35 -26.03 -60.24
N ASP A 489 15.08 -26.79 -59.43
CA ASP A 489 16.54 -26.84 -59.40
C ASP A 489 17.07 -28.20 -59.91
N THR A 490 18.40 -28.31 -60.11
CA THR A 490 19.09 -29.43 -60.80
C THR A 490 20.08 -30.17 -59.92
#